data_AF-A0A073KBK4-F1
#
_entry.id   AF-A0A073KBK4-F1
#
_cell.length_a   1.000
_cell.length_b   1.000
_cell.length_c   1.000
_cell.angle_alpha   90.00
_cell.angle_beta   90.00
_cell.angle_gamma   90.00
#
_symmetry.space_group_name_H-M   'P 1'
#
loop_
_entity.id
_entity.type
_entity.pdbx_description
1 polymer ?
#
loop_
_entity_poly.entity_id
_entity_poly.type
_entity_poly.pdbx_seq_one_letter_code
_entity_poly.pdbx_strand_id
1 'polypeptide(L)'
;MEQIQSHPIKDIYRIREGVLIEVHKYESLGYWIGRQKLAKTVRGCKGLQVLTAPYLRKYSYKSTEHYPEGTLLLDGEPVKPITDYRDFRIEVKSSGGSVLDSFDEIMKFTNQVQEIIDSYKNAEEIN
;
A
#
# COMPACT_ATOMS: atom_id res chain seq x y z
N MET A 1 -16.72 -4.65 9.38
CA MET A 1 -15.41 -4.66 8.71
C MET A 1 -15.56 -5.35 7.36
N GLU A 2 -15.04 -4.75 6.30
CA GLU A 2 -15.11 -5.25 4.92
C GLU A 2 -13.77 -5.03 4.21
N GLN A 3 -13.22 -6.03 3.51
CA GLN A 3 -12.06 -5.83 2.64
C GLN A 3 -12.52 -5.30 1.28
N ILE A 4 -12.27 -4.02 1.02
CA ILE A 4 -12.72 -3.33 -0.21
C ILE A 4 -11.65 -3.31 -1.32
N GLN A 5 -10.41 -3.65 -0.99
CA GLN A 5 -9.34 -3.86 -1.96
C GLN A 5 -8.44 -5.02 -1.49
N SER A 6 -8.15 -5.94 -2.40
CA SER A 6 -7.14 -6.99 -2.20
C SER A 6 -6.19 -6.99 -3.41
N HIS A 7 -4.90 -6.75 -3.17
CA HIS A 7 -3.87 -6.68 -4.22
C HIS A 7 -2.49 -7.00 -3.65
N PRO A 8 -1.55 -7.62 -4.40
CA PRO A 8 -0.17 -7.87 -3.95
C PRO A 8 0.64 -6.67 -3.45
N ILE A 9 0.16 -5.44 -3.66
CA ILE A 9 0.83 -4.20 -3.25
C ILE A 9 0.13 -3.59 -2.04
N LYS A 10 -1.20 -3.64 -2.00
CA LYS A 10 -1.96 -2.95 -0.97
C LYS A 10 -3.35 -3.53 -0.82
N ASP A 11 -3.69 -3.85 0.42
CA ASP A 11 -5.06 -4.19 0.81
C ASP A 11 -5.70 -3.01 1.54
N ILE A 12 -7.01 -2.86 1.39
CA ILE A 12 -7.77 -1.80 2.04
C ILE A 12 -9.00 -2.41 2.69
N TYR A 13 -9.14 -2.16 3.99
CA TYR A 13 -10.30 -2.55 4.78
C TYR A 13 -11.09 -1.31 5.17
N ARG A 14 -12.42 -1.37 5.04
CA ARG A 14 -13.34 -0.42 5.63
C ARG A 14 -13.79 -0.96 6.97
N ILE A 15 -13.42 -0.26 8.05
CA ILE A 15 -13.81 -0.65 9.41
C ILE A 15 -15.20 -0.10 9.73
N ARG A 16 -15.36 1.20 9.50
CA ARG A 16 -16.60 1.96 9.63
C ARG A 16 -16.59 3.14 8.64
N GLU A 17 -17.71 3.86 8.57
CA GLU A 17 -17.78 5.05 7.72
C GLU A 17 -16.69 6.05 8.08
N GLY A 18 -15.98 6.56 7.06
CA GLY A 18 -14.88 7.50 7.24
C GLY A 18 -13.57 6.93 7.81
N VAL A 19 -13.48 5.62 8.12
CA VAL A 19 -12.26 5.00 8.66
C VAL A 19 -11.83 3.78 7.84
N LEU A 20 -10.61 3.83 7.33
CA LEU A 20 -9.98 2.77 6.54
C LEU A 20 -8.69 2.27 7.22
N ILE A 21 -8.36 1.00 6.98
CA ILE A 21 -7.05 0.42 7.25
C ILE A 21 -6.42 0.07 5.92
N GLU A 22 -5.25 0.63 5.63
CA GLU A 22 -4.44 0.24 4.48
C GLU A 22 -3.29 -0.65 4.95
N VAL A 23 -3.17 -1.84 4.36
CA VAL A 23 -2.04 -2.75 4.59
C VAL A 23 -1.14 -2.66 3.37
N HIS A 24 -0.01 -2.00 3.54
CA HIS A 24 1.00 -1.76 2.51
C HIS A 24 1.96 -2.95 2.45
N LYS A 25 1.90 -3.69 1.34
CA LYS A 25 2.66 -4.93 1.06
C LYS A 25 3.72 -4.69 0.00
N TYR A 26 4.41 -3.56 0.10
CA TYR A 26 5.48 -3.19 -0.81
C TYR A 26 6.63 -2.49 -0.09
N GLU A 27 7.81 -2.57 -0.68
CA GLU A 27 8.95 -1.72 -0.35
C GLU A 27 9.20 -0.70 -1.47
N SER A 28 9.74 0.45 -1.08
CA SER A 28 10.14 1.50 -2.01
C SER A 28 11.44 1.12 -2.71
N LEU A 29 11.48 1.32 -4.03
CA LEU A 29 12.69 1.13 -4.83
C LEU A 29 13.52 2.41 -4.99
N GLY A 30 13.09 3.51 -4.39
CA GLY A 30 13.82 4.77 -4.45
C GLY A 30 12.92 5.98 -4.48
N TYR A 31 13.26 6.95 -5.33
CA TYR A 31 12.66 8.26 -5.26
C TYR A 31 11.33 8.34 -5.98
N TRP A 32 10.47 9.25 -5.51
CA TRP A 32 9.30 9.67 -6.26
C TRP A 32 9.72 10.20 -7.64
N ILE A 33 9.15 9.58 -8.68
CA ILE A 33 9.32 9.98 -10.08
C ILE A 33 8.04 10.59 -10.65
N GLY A 34 6.94 10.60 -9.88
CA GLY A 34 5.66 11.13 -10.30
C GLY A 34 4.94 10.25 -11.33
N ARG A 35 3.77 10.70 -11.75
CA ARG A 35 2.97 9.97 -12.76
C ARG A 35 3.66 10.04 -14.11
N GLN A 36 3.96 8.87 -14.66
CA GLN A 36 4.62 8.76 -15.96
C GLN A 36 3.59 8.62 -17.08
N LYS A 37 3.81 9.33 -18.20
CA LYS A 37 3.02 9.15 -19.43
C LYS A 37 3.16 7.73 -20.00
N LEU A 38 4.32 7.11 -19.75
CA LEU A 38 4.68 5.75 -20.16
C LEU A 38 4.25 4.71 -19.12
N ALA A 39 3.20 4.98 -18.34
CA ALA A 39 2.69 4.05 -17.35
C ALA A 39 1.19 3.78 -17.56
N LYS A 40 0.79 2.52 -17.43
CA LYS A 40 -0.61 2.10 -17.51
C LYS A 40 -1.16 1.82 -16.12
N THR A 41 -2.38 2.25 -15.85
CA THR A 41 -3.06 1.96 -14.57
C THR A 41 -3.28 0.45 -14.42
N VAL A 42 -2.92 -0.08 -13.26
CA VAL A 42 -3.19 -1.47 -12.88
C VAL A 42 -4.59 -1.54 -12.28
N ARG A 43 -5.43 -2.45 -12.81
CA ARG A 43 -6.79 -2.66 -12.28
C ARG A 43 -6.71 -3.29 -10.89
N GLY A 44 -7.64 -2.90 -10.01
CA GLY A 44 -7.74 -3.47 -8.66
C GLY A 44 -6.83 -2.85 -7.61
N CYS A 45 -5.97 -1.88 -7.96
CA CYS A 45 -5.21 -1.12 -6.98
C CYS A 45 -5.19 0.37 -7.34
N LYS A 46 -5.90 1.19 -6.57
CA LYS A 46 -5.95 2.64 -6.81
C LYS A 46 -4.56 3.26 -6.64
N GLY A 47 -4.16 4.10 -7.61
CA GLY A 47 -2.87 4.78 -7.60
C GLY A 47 -1.72 3.94 -8.19
N LEU A 48 -1.95 2.65 -8.46
CA LEU A 48 -0.94 1.77 -9.02
C LEU A 48 -0.88 1.87 -10.55
N GLN A 49 0.31 2.07 -11.07
CA GLN A 49 0.62 1.99 -12.50
C GLN A 49 1.77 1.01 -12.74
N VAL A 50 1.93 0.57 -13.97
CA VAL A 50 3.08 -0.21 -14.43
C VAL A 50 3.76 0.52 -15.58
N LEU A 51 5.08 0.65 -15.53
CA LEU A 51 5.86 1.20 -16.64
C LEU A 51 5.72 0.31 -17.88
N THR A 52 5.41 0.91 -19.03
CA THR A 52 5.32 0.24 -20.33
C THR A 52 6.56 0.46 -21.20
N ALA A 53 7.57 1.11 -20.64
CA ALA A 53 8.88 1.31 -21.23
C ALA A 53 9.86 1.66 -20.09
N PRO A 54 11.18 1.42 -20.28
CA PRO A 54 12.18 1.81 -19.29
C PRO A 54 12.15 3.31 -19.00
N TYR A 55 12.32 3.68 -17.73
CA TYR A 55 12.47 5.06 -17.29
C TYR A 55 13.91 5.33 -16.85
N LEU A 56 14.47 6.45 -17.33
CA LEU A 56 15.81 6.91 -17.02
C LEU A 56 15.76 8.30 -16.40
N ARG A 57 16.20 8.42 -15.14
CA ARG A 57 16.37 9.70 -14.46
C ARG A 57 17.83 10.09 -14.46
N LYS A 58 18.19 11.05 -15.31
CA LYS A 58 19.55 11.61 -15.33
C LYS A 58 19.61 12.83 -14.42
N TYR A 59 20.58 12.82 -13.51
CA TYR A 59 20.97 13.98 -12.72
C TYR A 59 22.40 14.35 -13.06
N SER A 60 22.71 15.65 -13.07
CA SER A 60 24.07 16.14 -13.33
C SER A 60 25.08 15.76 -12.24
N TYR A 61 24.62 15.38 -11.05
CA TYR A 61 25.45 15.18 -9.85
C TYR A 61 25.20 13.83 -9.13
N LYS A 62 24.42 12.92 -9.71
CA LYS A 62 24.13 11.60 -9.14
C LYS A 62 24.11 10.53 -10.22
N SER A 63 24.28 9.27 -9.79
CA SER A 63 24.05 8.10 -10.65
C SER A 63 22.67 8.18 -11.30
N THR A 64 22.61 7.79 -12.58
CA THR A 64 21.35 7.72 -13.32
C THR A 64 20.49 6.62 -12.71
N GLU A 65 19.26 6.95 -12.30
CA GLU A 65 18.30 5.93 -11.89
C GLU A 65 17.68 5.30 -13.12
N HIS A 66 17.62 3.98 -13.12
CA HIS A 66 17.03 3.20 -14.20
C HIS A 66 15.97 2.27 -13.61
N TYR A 67 14.72 2.47 -14.02
CA TYR A 67 13.61 1.57 -13.71
C TYR A 67 13.19 0.86 -15.00
N PRO A 68 13.28 -0.47 -15.09
CA PRO A 68 12.93 -1.20 -16.30
C PRO A 68 11.44 -1.14 -16.61
N GLU A 69 11.08 -1.53 -17.84
CA GLU A 69 9.69 -1.85 -18.17
C GLU A 69 9.15 -2.91 -17.19
N GLY A 70 7.90 -2.77 -16.78
CA GLY A 70 7.27 -3.63 -15.78
C GLY A 70 7.43 -3.16 -14.34
N THR A 71 8.25 -2.14 -14.04
CA THR A 71 8.30 -1.56 -12.69
C THR A 71 6.93 -0.98 -12.30
N LEU A 72 6.49 -1.32 -11.09
CA LEU A 72 5.26 -0.80 -10.50
C LEU A 72 5.50 0.58 -9.90
N LEU A 73 4.55 1.48 -10.12
CA LEU A 73 4.54 2.84 -9.57
C LEU A 73 3.29 3.02 -8.71
N LEU A 74 3.43 3.12 -7.39
CA LEU A 74 2.32 3.47 -6.50
C LEU A 74 2.35 4.97 -6.25
N ASP A 75 1.32 5.70 -6.72
CA ASP A 75 1.22 7.16 -6.61
C ASP A 75 2.46 7.94 -7.10
N GLY A 76 3.18 7.35 -8.07
CA GLY A 76 4.40 7.92 -8.68
C GLY A 76 5.70 7.50 -7.99
N GLU A 77 5.64 6.64 -6.99
CA GLU A 77 6.80 6.03 -6.34
C GLU A 77 7.06 4.62 -6.90
N PRO A 78 8.28 4.30 -7.36
CA PRO A 78 8.66 2.96 -7.77
C PRO A 78 8.64 1.98 -6.59
N VAL A 79 7.94 0.86 -6.74
CA VAL A 79 7.74 -0.12 -5.66
C VAL A 79 7.90 -1.56 -6.15
N LYS A 80 8.21 -2.47 -5.23
CA LYS A 80 8.10 -3.92 -5.45
C LYS A 80 7.26 -4.57 -4.36
N PRO A 81 6.45 -5.60 -4.70
CA PRO A 81 5.70 -6.33 -3.69
C PRO A 81 6.65 -7.06 -2.75
N ILE A 82 6.26 -7.15 -1.49
CA ILE A 82 6.92 -7.96 -0.46
C ILE A 82 5.93 -9.01 0.05
N THR A 83 6.46 -10.11 0.58
CA THR A 83 5.66 -11.27 1.02
C THR A 83 5.74 -11.53 2.52
N ASP A 84 6.83 -11.17 3.19
CA ASP A 84 6.94 -11.30 4.65
C ASP A 84 6.01 -10.27 5.33
N TYR A 85 5.03 -10.77 6.09
CA TYR A 85 4.06 -9.90 6.75
C TYR A 85 4.69 -8.98 7.80
N ARG A 86 5.87 -9.34 8.31
CA ARG A 86 6.61 -8.56 9.32
C ARG A 86 7.15 -7.25 8.75
N ASP A 87 7.33 -7.21 7.43
CA ASP A 87 7.75 -6.01 6.71
C ASP A 87 6.55 -5.18 6.21
N PHE A 88 5.31 -5.65 6.41
CA PHE A 88 4.13 -4.89 6.01
C PHE A 88 3.95 -3.66 6.90
N ARG A 89 3.53 -2.56 6.29
CA ARG A 89 3.18 -1.32 7.01
C ARG A 89 1.68 -1.16 7.07
N ILE A 90 1.15 -0.82 8.24
CA ILE A 90 -0.29 -0.67 8.46
C ILE A 90 -0.58 0.79 8.76
N GLU A 91 -1.52 1.36 8.02
CA GLU A 91 -1.92 2.75 8.14
C GLU A 91 -3.42 2.86 8.44
N VAL A 92 -3.76 3.61 9.48
CA VAL A 92 -5.15 3.96 9.80
C VAL A 92 -5.47 5.32 9.18
N LYS A 93 -6.44 5.38 8.27
CA LYS A 93 -6.92 6.63 7.68
C LYS A 93 -8.29 6.99 8.20
N SER A 94 -8.43 8.20 8.72
CA SER A 94 -9.70 8.82 9.10
C SER A 94 -9.98 10.05 8.24
N SER A 95 -11.19 10.19 7.73
CA SER A 95 -11.63 11.38 6.98
C SER A 95 -11.77 12.63 7.87
N GLY A 96 -11.86 12.46 9.18
CA GLY A 96 -12.06 13.54 10.17
C GLY A 96 -10.83 13.84 11.04
N GLY A 97 -9.66 13.28 10.70
CA GLY A 97 -8.43 13.43 11.47
C GLY A 97 -8.34 12.44 12.64
N SER A 98 -9.27 12.49 13.59
CA SER A 98 -9.30 11.59 14.75
C SER A 98 -10.53 10.69 14.79
N VAL A 99 -10.45 9.65 15.61
CA VAL A 99 -11.57 8.77 15.98
C VAL A 99 -11.93 9.08 17.42
N LEU A 100 -13.09 9.70 17.63
CA LEU A 100 -13.65 9.99 18.95
C LEU A 100 -14.82 9.04 19.20
N ASP A 101 -14.79 8.29 20.30
CA ASP A 101 -15.85 7.36 20.67
C ASP A 101 -15.81 7.03 22.18
N SER A 102 -16.77 6.23 22.64
CA SER A 102 -16.76 5.63 23.97
C SER A 102 -15.61 4.63 24.13
N PHE A 103 -15.23 4.33 25.38
CA PHE A 103 -14.17 3.35 25.67
C PHE A 103 -14.44 2.00 25.00
N ASP A 104 -15.66 1.47 25.12
CA ASP A 104 -16.02 0.16 24.57
C ASP A 104 -15.94 0.14 23.04
N GLU A 105 -16.37 1.20 22.36
CA GLU A 105 -16.28 1.29 20.90
C GLU A 105 -14.83 1.49 20.41
N ILE A 106 -13.99 2.21 21.17
CA ILE A 106 -12.55 2.29 20.88
C ILE A 106 -11.89 0.91 21.03
N MET A 107 -12.22 0.16 22.09
CA MET A 107 -11.71 -1.21 22.30
C MET A 107 -12.15 -2.17 21.19
N LYS A 108 -13.40 -2.04 20.72
CA LYS A 108 -13.89 -2.81 19.58
C LYS A 108 -13.15 -2.45 18.29
N PHE A 109 -12.87 -1.17 18.06
CA PHE A 109 -12.07 -0.73 16.93
C PHE A 109 -10.64 -1.30 16.96
N THR A 110 -9.95 -1.26 18.10
CA THR A 110 -8.59 -1.81 18.22
C THR A 110 -8.58 -3.32 18.01
N ASN A 111 -9.58 -4.05 18.51
CA ASN A 111 -9.73 -5.49 18.25
C ASN A 111 -9.89 -5.80 16.75
N GLN A 112 -10.68 -5.01 16.02
CA GLN A 112 -10.83 -5.18 14.56
C GLN A 112 -9.52 -4.93 13.81
N VAL A 113 -8.72 -3.96 14.24
CA VAL A 113 -7.37 -3.74 13.67
C VAL A 113 -6.47 -4.94 13.96
N GLN A 114 -6.53 -5.49 15.17
CA GLN A 114 -5.77 -6.67 15.56
C GLN A 114 -6.16 -7.92 14.74
N GLU A 115 -7.47 -8.12 14.50
CA GLU A 115 -7.97 -9.20 13.63
C GLU A 115 -7.38 -9.12 12.20
N ILE A 116 -7.26 -7.92 11.64
CA ILE A 116 -6.61 -7.71 10.34
C ILE A 116 -5.13 -8.12 10.41
N ILE A 117 -4.40 -7.66 11.43
CA ILE A 117 -2.98 -7.98 11.61
C ILE A 117 -2.77 -9.50 11.68
N ASP A 118 -3.56 -10.19 12.50
CA ASP A 118 -3.42 -11.62 12.72
C ASP A 118 -3.83 -12.44 11.51
N SER A 119 -4.71 -11.92 10.63
CA SER A 119 -5.05 -12.57 9.37
C SER A 119 -3.84 -12.78 8.45
N TYR A 120 -2.83 -11.91 8.49
CA TYR A 120 -1.60 -12.08 7.70
C TYR A 120 -0.60 -13.02 8.33
N LYS A 121 -0.54 -13.08 9.67
CA LYS A 121 0.29 -14.05 10.40
C LYS A 121 -0.15 -15.48 10.09
N ASN A 122 -1.45 -15.73 10.24
CA ASN A 122 -2.02 -17.05 10.07
C ASN A 122 -1.97 -17.52 8.61
N ALA A 123 -2.01 -16.61 7.64
CA ALA A 123 -1.88 -16.94 6.23
C ALA A 123 -0.46 -17.45 5.87
N GLU A 124 0.58 -17.00 6.59
CA GLU A 124 1.95 -17.51 6.39
C GLU A 124 2.15 -18.87 7.06
N GLU A 125 1.57 -19.11 8.25
CA GLU A 125 1.69 -20.40 8.95
C GLU A 125 1.04 -21.60 8.21
N ILE A 126 0.17 -21.32 7.23
CA ILE A 126 -0.53 -22.33 6.43
C ILE A 126 0.21 -22.62 5.11
N ASN A 127 1.19 -21.82 4.72
CA ASN A 127 1.99 -21.98 3.49
C ASN A 127 3.42 -22.49 3.77
#